data_AF-A0A392N738-F1
#
_entry.id   AF-A0A392N738-F1
#
_cell.length_a   1.000
_cell.length_b   1.000
_cell.length_c   1.000
_cell.angle_alpha   90.00
_cell.angle_beta   90.00
_cell.angle_gamma   90.00
#
_symmetry.space_group_name_H-M   'P 1'
#
loop_
_entity.id
_entity.type
_entity.pdbx_description
1 polymer ?
#
loop_
_entity_poly.entity_id
_entity_poly.type
_entity_poly.pdbx_seq_one_letter_code
_entity_poly.pdbx_strand_id
1 'polypeptide(L)' 'MTESWNQTALLVIDIQKDFIDDESPIRLKGGKDIVPNVIKAVEVARQRGILIVW' A
#
# COMPACT_ATOMS: atom_id res chain seq x y z
N MET A 1 -11.01 -25.96 1.64
CA MET A 1 -10.00 -25.11 0.98
C MET A 1 -9.62 -24.03 1.97
N THR A 2 -8.59 -24.24 2.79
CA THR A 2 -8.03 -23.17 3.61
C THR A 2 -7.44 -22.14 2.65
N GLU A 3 -8.10 -21.00 2.50
CA GLU A 3 -7.68 -19.93 1.61
C GLU A 3 -6.19 -19.61 1.86
N SER A 4 -5.38 -19.54 0.80
CA SER A 4 -3.91 -19.46 0.85
C SER A 4 -3.34 -18.16 1.46
N TRP A 5 -4.16 -17.36 2.14
CA TRP A 5 -3.80 -16.06 2.70
C TRP A 5 -2.98 -16.16 3.98
N ASN A 6 -3.00 -17.31 4.67
CA ASN A 6 -2.28 -17.51 5.94
C ASN A 6 -0.75 -17.46 5.80
N GLN A 7 -0.20 -17.45 4.58
CA GLN A 7 1.23 -17.30 4.30
C GLN A 7 1.53 -16.08 3.40
N THR A 8 0.60 -15.14 3.32
CA THR A 8 0.74 -13.91 2.53
C THR A 8 0.77 -12.70 3.46
N ALA A 9 1.58 -11.70 3.12
CA ALA A 9 1.56 -10.38 3.72
C ALA A 9 1.58 -9.31 2.63
N LEU A 10 0.96 -8.17 2.90
CA LEU A 10 1.07 -6.95 2.08
C LEU A 10 2.07 -6.01 2.74
N LEU A 11 3.18 -5.74 2.05
CA LEU A 11 4.14 -4.72 2.45
C LEU A 11 3.86 -3.43 1.65
N VAL A 12 3.54 -2.36 2.36
CA VAL A 12 3.41 -1.00 1.80
C VAL A 12 4.71 -0.28 2.14
N ILE A 13 5.42 0.24 1.13
CA ILE A 13 6.73 0.87 1.32
C ILE A 13 6.62 2.36 1.00
N ASP A 14 7.07 3.21 1.91
CA ASP A 14 7.33 4.64 1.69
C ASP A 14 6.18 5.42 1.05
N ILE A 15 4.93 5.04 1.35
CA ILE A 15 3.73 5.83 1.03
C ILE A 15 3.58 6.95 2.07
N GLN A 16 4.60 7.81 2.12
CA GLN A 16 4.71 8.96 3.01
C GLN A 16 4.58 10.26 2.22
N LYS A 17 4.20 11.34 2.90
CA LYS A 17 4.04 12.66 2.28
C LYS A 17 5.28 13.12 1.53
N ASP A 18 6.46 12.83 2.05
CA ASP A 18 7.72 13.22 1.41
C ASP A 18 7.87 12.61 -0.01
N PHE A 19 7.28 11.45 -0.30
CA PHE A 19 7.36 10.86 -1.63
C PHE A 19 6.17 11.20 -2.54
N ILE A 20 5.08 11.73 -1.97
CA ILE A 20 3.78 11.88 -2.64
C ILE A 20 3.38 13.35 -2.83
N ASP A 21 3.62 14.20 -1.85
CA ASP A 21 3.14 15.58 -1.85
C ASP A 21 3.84 16.40 -2.94
N ASP A 22 3.06 17.24 -3.61
CA ASP A 22 3.51 17.99 -4.78
C ASP A 22 4.62 19.00 -4.49
N GLU A 23 4.67 19.47 -3.24
CA GLU A 23 5.64 20.43 -2.71
C GLU A 23 6.88 19.75 -2.12
N SER A 24 6.93 18.41 -2.08
CA SER A 24 8.06 17.70 -1.49
C SER A 24 9.31 17.76 -2.38
N PRO A 25 10.50 18.02 -1.79
CA PRO A 25 11.76 18.02 -2.53
C PRO A 25 12.16 16.64 -3.09
N ILE A 26 11.64 15.55 -2.49
CA ILE A 26 11.95 14.17 -2.89
C ILE A 26 10.73 13.44 -3.49
N ARG A 27 9.75 14.19 -3.99
CA ARG A 27 8.57 13.63 -4.63
C ARG A 27 8.92 12.67 -5.78
N LEU A 28 8.30 11.51 -5.76
CA LEU A 28 8.34 10.56 -6.87
C LEU A 28 7.30 10.94 -7.92
N LYS A 29 7.73 11.03 -9.19
CA LYS A 29 6.82 11.23 -10.31
C LYS A 29 5.85 10.05 -10.38
N GLY A 30 4.55 10.32 -10.24
CA GLY A 30 3.49 9.31 -10.23
C GLY A 30 3.21 8.68 -8.85
N GLY A 31 3.91 9.09 -7.78
CA GLY A 31 3.67 8.59 -6.42
C GLY A 31 2.24 8.85 -5.93
N LYS A 32 1.66 10.00 -6.30
CA LYS A 32 0.26 10.34 -5.99
C LYS A 32 -0.75 9.48 -6.77
N ASP A 33 -0.41 9.10 -7.99
CA ASP A 33 -1.30 8.35 -8.88
C ASP A 33 -1.49 6.89 -8.40
N ILE A 34 -0.54 6.34 -7.64
CA ILE A 34 -0.63 4.98 -7.10
C ILE A 34 -1.45 4.90 -5.80
N VAL A 35 -1.67 6.02 -5.11
CA VAL A 35 -2.35 6.04 -3.79
C VAL A 35 -3.73 5.36 -3.83
N PRO A 36 -4.61 5.61 -4.83
CA PRO A 36 -5.89 4.92 -4.91
C PRO A 36 -5.76 3.39 -5.04
N ASN A 37 -4.74 2.90 -5.74
CA ASN A 37 -4.49 1.48 -5.90
C ASN A 37 -3.94 0.83 -4.62
N VAL A 38 -3.06 1.55 -3.89
CA VAL A 38 -2.57 1.11 -2.57
C VAL A 38 -3.71 0.99 -1.58
N ILE A 39 -4.61 1.99 -1.53
CA ILE A 39 -5.81 1.96 -0.68
C ILE A 39 -6.64 0.71 -0.97
N LYS A 40 -6.93 0.45 -2.25
CA LYS A 40 -7.69 -0.74 -2.67
C LYS A 40 -7.00 -2.05 -2.28
N ALA A 41 -5.68 -2.15 -2.41
CA ALA A 41 -4.93 -3.32 -2.00
C ALA A 41 -5.00 -3.55 -0.47
N VAL A 42 -4.88 -2.48 0.32
CA VAL A 42 -5.02 -2.50 1.77
C VAL A 42 -6.43 -2.93 2.20
N GLU A 43 -7.47 -2.44 1.53
CA GLU A 43 -8.86 -2.86 1.79
C GLU A 43 -9.05 -4.36 1.56
N VAL A 44 -8.58 -4.88 0.42
CA VAL A 44 -8.65 -6.32 0.12
C VAL A 44 -7.86 -7.14 1.14
N ALA A 45 -6.67 -6.68 1.53
CA ALA A 45 -5.85 -7.35 2.54
C ALA A 45 -6.56 -7.43 3.89
N ARG A 46 -7.18 -6.33 4.34
CA ARG A 46 -7.98 -6.29 5.57
C ARG A 46 -9.18 -7.23 5.52
N GLN A 47 -9.93 -7.24 4.42
CA GLN A 47 -11.09 -8.11 4.24
C GLN A 47 -10.73 -9.61 4.31
N ARG A 48 -9.52 -9.96 3.88
CA ARG A 48 -9.02 -11.34 3.84
C ARG A 48 -8.21 -11.74 5.08
N GLY A 49 -8.01 -10.82 6.03
CA GLY A 49 -7.16 -11.06 7.21
C GLY A 49 -5.66 -11.23 6.89
N ILE A 50 -5.20 -10.67 5.77
CA ILE A 50 -3.78 -10.68 5.37
C ILE A 50 -3.01 -9.71 6.27
N LEU A 51 -1.82 -10.10 6.72
CA LEU A 51 -0.92 -9.23 7.49
C LEU A 51 -0.51 -8.02 6.64
N ILE A 52 -0.62 -6.82 7.18
CA ILE A 52 -0.18 -5.59 6.52
C ILE A 52 0.99 -5.00 7.30
N VAL A 53 2.08 -4.74 6.59
CA VAL A 53 3.28 -4.07 7.10
C VAL A 53 3.40 -2.74 6.35
N TRP A 54 3.68 -1.67 7.08
CA TRP A 54 3.84 -0.30 6.59
C TRP A 54 5.30 0.14 6.64
#